data_AF-A0A0S2ISS2-F1
#
_entry.id   AF-A0A0S2ISS2-F1
#
_cell.length_a   1.000
_cell.length_b   1.000
_cell.length_c   1.000
_cell.angle_alpha   90.00
_cell.angle_beta   90.00
_cell.angle_gamma   90.00
#
_symmetry.space_group_name_H-M   'P 1'
#
loop_
_entity.id
_entity.type
_entity.pdbx_description
1 polymer ?
#
loop_
_entity_poly.entity_id
_entity_poly.type
_entity_poly.pdbx_seq_one_letter_code
_entity_poly.pdbx_strand_id
1 'polypeptide(L)'
;MGYSRDSFYRFQELYEKGGELALQDLSRRKPNPKNRIEPEKEEAVKKMAIDFPAYGRQRASNELKKQGIIVAPATVRSVWVCHDLETFSKRLKALEAFMAQGNSPV
;
A
#
# COMPACT_ATOMS: atom_id res chain seq x y z
N MET A 1 11.97 -25.35 25.07
CA MET A 1 11.02 -24.97 24.00
C MET A 1 10.66 -23.50 24.21
N GLY A 2 11.06 -22.62 23.28
CA GLY A 2 11.01 -21.16 23.44
C GLY A 2 9.64 -20.50 23.23
N TYR A 3 8.55 -21.11 23.73
CA TYR A 3 7.20 -20.54 23.65
C TYR A 3 6.51 -20.57 25.01
N SER A 4 5.66 -19.58 25.28
CA SER A 4 4.84 -19.56 26.50
C SER A 4 3.70 -20.56 26.42
N ARG A 5 3.22 -21.03 27.58
CA ARG A 5 2.06 -21.91 27.70
C ARG A 5 0.82 -21.32 27.00
N ASP A 6 0.61 -20.02 27.15
CA ASP A 6 -0.50 -19.28 26.52
C ASP A 6 -0.42 -19.29 24.99
N SER A 7 0.77 -19.10 24.42
CA SER A 7 0.96 -19.20 22.97
C SER A 7 0.64 -20.60 22.47
N PHE A 8 1.05 -21.65 23.19
CA PHE A 8 0.76 -23.04 22.83
C PHE A 8 -0.76 -23.31 22.75
N TYR A 9 -1.52 -22.95 23.78
CA TYR A 9 -2.96 -23.19 23.78
C TYR A 9 -3.70 -22.34 22.75
N ARG A 10 -3.25 -21.10 22.47
CA ARG A 10 -3.85 -20.31 21.37
C ARG A 10 -3.68 -20.98 20.01
N PHE A 11 -2.49 -21.52 19.71
CA PHE A 11 -2.26 -22.22 18.45
C PHE A 11 -3.04 -23.54 18.39
N GLN A 12 -3.13 -24.26 19.50
CA GLN A 12 -3.94 -25.47 19.61
C GLN A 12 -5.43 -25.16 19.35
N GLU A 13 -6.01 -24.16 20.02
CA GLU A 13 -7.40 -23.76 19.79
C GLU A 13 -7.67 -23.30 18.36
N LEU A 14 -6.71 -22.61 17.71
CA LEU A 14 -6.82 -22.21 16.31
C LEU A 14 -6.79 -23.41 15.38
N TYR A 15 -5.92 -24.39 15.64
CA TYR A 15 -5.84 -25.65 14.90
C TYR A 15 -7.14 -26.45 15.03
N GLU A 16 -7.66 -26.60 16.25
CA GLU A 16 -8.90 -27.35 16.50
C GLU A 16 -10.12 -26.70 15.83
N LYS A 17 -10.16 -25.36 15.72
CA LYS A 17 -11.29 -24.64 15.13
C LYS A 17 -11.23 -24.50 13.61
N GLY A 18 -10.04 -24.43 13.01
CA GLY A 18 -9.90 -24.13 11.57
C GLY A 18 -8.80 -24.90 10.84
N GLY A 19 -8.26 -25.95 11.47
CA GLY A 19 -7.24 -26.82 10.89
C GLY A 19 -5.94 -26.07 10.55
N GLU A 20 -5.18 -26.65 9.62
CA GLU A 20 -3.90 -26.09 9.16
C GLU A 20 -4.05 -24.70 8.51
N LEU A 21 -5.18 -24.42 7.86
CA LEU A 21 -5.45 -23.13 7.23
C LEU A 21 -5.56 -21.99 8.24
N ALA A 22 -6.02 -22.27 9.47
CA ALA A 22 -6.13 -21.27 10.54
C ALA A 22 -4.78 -20.93 11.20
N LEU A 23 -3.72 -21.70 10.93
CA LEU A 23 -2.36 -21.38 11.38
C LEU A 23 -1.61 -20.51 10.39
N GLN A 24 -2.15 -20.27 9.18
CA GLN A 24 -1.56 -19.28 8.28
C GLN A 24 -1.56 -17.91 8.96
N ASP A 25 -0.49 -17.15 8.76
CA ASP A 25 -0.24 -15.89 9.46
C ASP A 25 -1.38 -14.89 9.24
N LEU A 26 -2.31 -14.81 10.19
CA LEU A 26 -3.23 -13.68 10.29
C LEU A 26 -2.42 -12.48 10.78
N SER A 27 -1.88 -11.69 9.85
CA SER A 27 -1.34 -10.38 10.17
C SER A 27 -2.35 -9.62 11.02
N ARG A 28 -2.02 -9.43 12.31
CA ARG A 28 -2.90 -8.73 13.26
C ARG A 28 -3.05 -7.24 12.94
N ARG A 29 -2.21 -6.72 12.05
CA ARG A 29 -2.12 -5.31 11.73
C ARG A 29 -3.18 -4.95 10.70
N LYS A 30 -4.34 -4.51 11.18
CA LYS A 30 -5.40 -3.97 10.34
C LYS A 30 -5.10 -2.50 9.98
N PRO A 31 -5.26 -2.08 8.70
CA PRO A 31 -5.20 -0.67 8.34
C PRO A 31 -6.25 0.13 9.13
N ASN A 32 -5.85 1.28 9.69
CA ASN A 32 -6.78 2.17 10.40
C ASN A 32 -7.39 3.18 9.42
N PRO A 33 -8.68 3.07 9.05
CA PRO A 33 -9.30 3.95 8.05
C PRO A 33 -9.33 5.41 8.49
N LYS A 34 -9.32 5.70 9.80
CA LYS A 34 -9.30 7.07 10.33
C LYS A 34 -8.03 7.84 10.00
N ASN A 35 -6.92 7.13 9.76
CA ASN A 35 -5.64 7.72 9.40
C ASN A 35 -5.44 7.80 7.88
N ARG A 36 -6.49 7.53 7.10
CA ARG A 36 -6.43 7.57 5.64
C ARG A 36 -6.66 9.00 5.18
N ILE A 37 -5.93 9.39 4.14
CA ILE A 37 -6.17 10.64 3.45
C ILE A 37 -7.49 10.55 2.67
N GLU A 38 -8.07 11.69 2.32
CA GLU A 38 -9.22 11.76 1.42
C GLU A 38 -8.99 10.92 0.15
N PRO A 39 -10.01 10.16 -0.30
CA PRO A 39 -9.86 9.20 -1.40
C PRO A 39 -9.42 9.89 -2.69
N GLU A 40 -9.94 11.07 -2.98
CA GLU A 40 -9.57 11.86 -4.17
C GLU A 40 -8.07 12.21 -4.21
N LYS A 41 -7.51 12.59 -3.05
CA LYS A 41 -6.08 12.89 -2.93
C LYS A 41 -5.24 11.63 -3.06
N GLU A 42 -5.73 10.50 -2.53
CA GLU A 42 -5.05 9.22 -2.66
C GLU A 42 -4.99 8.75 -4.12
N GLU A 43 -6.10 8.86 -4.84
CA GLU A 43 -6.20 8.50 -6.26
C GLU A 43 -5.30 9.39 -7.13
N ALA A 44 -5.27 10.71 -6.87
CA ALA A 44 -4.35 11.61 -7.56
C ALA A 44 -2.88 11.23 -7.34
N VAL A 45 -2.50 10.85 -6.11
CA VAL A 45 -1.14 10.40 -5.78
C VAL A 45 -0.79 9.08 -6.48
N LYS A 46 -1.75 8.15 -6.58
CA LYS A 46 -1.56 6.90 -7.34
C LYS A 46 -1.38 7.15 -8.82
N LYS A 47 -2.27 7.96 -9.41
CA LYS A 47 -2.23 8.30 -10.82
C LYS A 47 -0.88 8.94 -11.17
N MET A 48 -0.45 9.93 -10.39
CA MET A 48 0.87 10.56 -10.55
C MET A 48 2.04 9.56 -10.52
N ALA A 49 1.94 8.49 -9.74
CA ALA A 49 2.99 7.48 -9.63
C ALA A 49 3.04 6.52 -10.83
N ILE A 50 1.90 6.27 -11.48
CA ILE A 50 1.79 5.43 -12.69
C ILE A 50 2.19 6.25 -13.91
N ASP A 51 1.69 7.48 -14.01
CA ASP A 51 1.88 8.40 -15.13
C ASP A 51 3.34 8.86 -15.25
N PHE A 52 3.93 9.24 -14.10
CA PHE A 52 5.31 9.69 -14.02
C PHE A 52 6.11 8.82 -13.02
N PRO A 53 6.45 7.57 -13.37
CA PRO A 53 7.11 6.65 -12.45
C PRO A 53 8.49 7.16 -11.99
N ALA A 54 9.15 8.01 -12.79
CA ALA A 54 10.44 8.61 -12.47
C ALA A 54 10.39 9.68 -11.36
N TYR A 55 9.21 10.20 -11.01
CA TYR A 55 9.12 11.28 -10.03
C TYR A 55 9.45 10.80 -8.62
N GLY A 56 10.30 11.54 -7.90
CA GLY A 56 10.48 11.33 -6.47
C GLY A 56 9.29 11.87 -5.67
N ARG A 57 9.15 11.44 -4.42
CA ARG A 57 8.09 11.89 -3.49
C ARG A 57 7.93 13.41 -3.40
N GLN A 58 9.03 14.16 -3.47
CA GLN A 58 9.02 15.62 -3.39
C GLN A 58 8.55 16.27 -4.69
N ARG A 59 8.95 15.73 -5.84
CA ARG A 59 8.51 16.20 -7.16
C ARG A 59 7.02 15.92 -7.36
N ALA A 60 6.55 14.72 -7.01
CA ALA A 60 5.14 14.36 -7.08
C ALA A 60 4.28 15.28 -6.19
N SER A 61 4.72 15.57 -4.96
CA SER A 61 4.04 16.51 -4.06
C SER A 61 3.95 17.93 -4.66
N ASN A 62 5.02 18.43 -5.25
CA ASN A 62 5.03 19.74 -5.89
C ASN A 62 4.10 19.79 -7.13
N GLU A 63 4.07 18.74 -7.93
CA GLU A 63 3.22 18.68 -9.11
C GLU A 63 1.73 18.61 -8.74
N LEU A 64 1.39 17.81 -7.73
CA LEU A 64 0.04 17.79 -7.16
C LEU A 64 -0.35 19.15 -6.59
N LYS A 65 0.59 19.86 -5.95
CA LYS A 65 0.35 21.21 -5.44
C LYS A 65 0.01 22.21 -6.55
N LYS A 66 0.65 22.10 -7.73
CA LYS A 66 0.30 22.94 -8.90
C LYS A 66 -1.10 22.65 -9.43
N GLN A 67 -1.57 21.41 -9.28
CA GLN A 67 -2.94 20.99 -9.63
C GLN A 67 -3.97 21.35 -8.55
N GLY A 68 -3.59 22.11 -7.51
CA GLY A 68 -4.47 22.48 -6.40
C GLY A 68 -4.59 21.42 -5.29
N ILE A 69 -3.90 20.28 -5.43
CA ILE A 69 -3.95 19.17 -4.47
C ILE A 69 -2.77 19.26 -3.50
N ILE A 70 -3.04 19.76 -2.30
CA ILE A 70 -2.00 19.93 -1.27
C ILE A 70 -1.78 18.62 -0.52
N VAL A 71 -0.68 17.93 -0.85
CA VAL A 71 -0.26 16.69 -0.18
C VAL A 71 1.22 16.78 0.20
N ALA A 72 1.56 16.47 1.45
CA ALA A 72 2.95 16.45 1.90
C ALA A 72 3.75 15.27 1.28
N PRO A 73 5.06 15.43 1.03
CA PRO A 73 5.89 14.36 0.45
C PRO A 73 5.98 13.11 1.33
N ALA A 74 5.83 13.25 2.65
CA ALA A 74 5.73 12.12 3.57
C ALA A 74 4.45 11.31 3.31
N THR A 75 3.32 11.99 3.12
CA THR A 75 2.03 11.37 2.80
C THR A 75 2.07 10.67 1.45
N VAL A 76 2.69 11.27 0.43
CA VAL A 76 2.94 10.62 -0.87
C VAL A 76 3.64 9.27 -0.69
N ARG A 77 4.71 9.24 0.11
CA ARG A 77 5.45 7.99 0.40
C ARG A 77 4.59 6.97 1.15
N SER A 78 3.79 7.39 2.12
CA SER A 78 2.87 6.49 2.85
C SER A 78 1.83 5.86 1.93
N VAL A 79 1.26 6.65 1.00
CA VAL A 79 0.35 6.13 -0.03
C VAL A 79 1.08 5.12 -0.92
N TRP A 80 2.27 5.45 -1.41
CA TRP A 80 3.03 4.52 -2.26
C TRP A 80 3.35 3.19 -1.56
N VAL A 81 3.74 3.21 -0.30
CA VAL A 81 3.99 1.97 0.46
C VAL A 81 2.70 1.16 0.62
N CYS A 82 1.56 1.81 0.83
CA CYS A 82 0.27 1.13 0.95
C CYS A 82 -0.19 0.44 -0.34
N HIS A 83 0.31 0.88 -1.49
CA HIS A 83 -0.09 0.39 -2.82
C HIS A 83 1.03 -0.31 -3.59
N ASP A 84 2.12 -0.69 -2.90
CA ASP A 84 3.28 -1.33 -3.53
C ASP A 84 3.90 -0.49 -4.67
N LEU A 85 3.96 0.83 -4.51
CA LEU A 85 4.53 1.80 -5.46
C LEU A 85 5.79 2.51 -4.91
N GLU A 86 6.42 1.94 -3.88
CA GLU A 86 7.49 2.63 -3.13
C GLU A 86 8.80 2.82 -3.92
N THR A 87 9.08 1.92 -4.87
CA THR A 87 10.30 1.95 -5.69
C THR A 87 9.98 2.30 -7.14
N PHE A 88 10.99 2.76 -7.88
CA PHE A 88 10.86 3.00 -9.31
C PHE A 88 10.47 1.72 -10.07
N SER A 89 11.14 0.60 -9.80
CA SER A 89 10.85 -0.68 -10.47
C SER A 89 9.41 -1.15 -10.26
N LYS A 90 8.87 -0.99 -9.04
CA LYS A 90 7.47 -1.33 -8.77
C LYS A 90 6.50 -0.41 -9.52
N ARG A 91 6.79 0.89 -9.59
CA ARG A 91 5.99 1.86 -10.36
C ARG A 91 6.05 1.62 -11.87
N LEU A 92 7.21 1.24 -12.40
CA LEU A 92 7.35 0.86 -13.80
C LEU A 92 6.50 -0.39 -14.11
N LYS A 93 6.56 -1.41 -13.26
CA LYS A 93 5.71 -2.60 -13.38
C LYS A 93 4.22 -2.27 -13.32
N ALA A 94 3.84 -1.33 -12.44
CA ALA A 94 2.46 -0.85 -12.35
C ALA A 94 2.02 -0.12 -13.64
N LEU A 95 2.91 0.67 -14.25
CA LEU A 95 2.66 1.30 -15.54
C LEU A 95 2.51 0.26 -16.65
N GLU A 96 3.39 -0.73 -16.74
CA GLU A 96 3.28 -1.82 -17.72
C GLU A 96 1.94 -2.56 -17.59
N ALA A 97 1.54 -2.89 -16.35
CA ALA A 97 0.27 -3.53 -16.07
C ALA A 97 -0.93 -2.65 -16.43
N PHE A 98 -0.82 -1.33 -16.19
CA PHE A 98 -1.84 -0.36 -16.54
C PHE A 98 -2.01 -0.23 -18.07
N MET A 99 -0.90 -0.23 -18.81
CA MET A 99 -0.91 -0.22 -20.28
C MET A 99 -1.45 -1.54 -20.87
N ALA A 100 -1.11 -2.68 -20.27
CA ALA A 100 -1.62 -3.98 -20.70
C ALA A 100 -3.15 -4.10 -20.55
N GLN A 101 -3.75 -3.33 -19.63
CA GLN A 101 -5.20 -3.24 -19.45
C GLN A 101 -5.88 -2.34 -20.49
N GLY A 102 -5.13 -1.75 -21.43
CA GLY A 102 -5.65 -0.89 -22.49
C GLY A 102 -5.79 0.58 -22.10
N ASN A 103 -5.30 0.99 -20.92
CA ASN A 103 -5.28 2.39 -20.53
C ASN A 103 -3.96 3.04 -20.94
N SER A 104 -4.03 4.27 -21.46
CA SER A 104 -2.84 5.09 -21.68
C SER A 104 -2.60 6.01 -20.48
N PRO A 105 -1.34 6.14 -20.00
CA PRO A 105 -0.97 7.28 -19.17
C PRO A 105 -1.18 8.58 -19.96
N VAL A 106 -1.47 9.67 -19.25
CA VAL A 106 -1.93 10.95 -19.81
C VAL A 106 -0.76 11.83 -20.23
#